data_AF-A0A9Q9SDS1-F1
#
_entry.id   AF-A0A9Q9SDS1-F1
#
_cell.length_a   1.000
_cell.length_b   1.000
_cell.length_c   1.000
_cell.angle_alpha   90.00
_cell.angle_beta   90.00
_cell.angle_gamma   90.00
#
_symmetry.space_group_name_H-M   'P 1'
#
loop_
_entity.id
_entity.type
_entity.pdbx_description
1 polymer ?
#
loop_
_entity_poly.entity_id
_entity_poly.type
_entity_poly.pdbx_seq_one_letter_code
_entity_poly.pdbx_strand_id
1 'polypeptide(L)'
;MVRVYQLRDRKAVDAVDYQTQLRNANRVLKDDVLASKSLLVMSKGSVALNMPMDEDAQFVAVAGLFNRPDQKDNRWRLVLTRDDLDPDKPRTIELGDGWLSLVPVKE
;
A
#
# COMPACT_ATOMS: atom_id res chain seq x y z
N MET A 1 6.97 3.69 -8.63
CA MET A 1 7.47 3.05 -7.39
C MET A 1 6.29 2.81 -6.48
N VAL A 2 6.30 1.71 -5.72
CA VAL A 2 5.26 1.37 -4.73
C VAL A 2 5.89 1.33 -3.35
N ARG A 3 5.19 1.87 -2.35
CA ARG A 3 5.54 1.71 -0.94
C ARG A 3 4.49 0.87 -0.25
N VAL A 4 4.94 -0.13 0.49
CA VAL A 4 4.11 -1.02 1.31
C VAL A 4 4.43 -0.74 2.77
N TYR A 5 3.40 -0.59 3.59
CA TYR A 5 3.50 -0.32 5.01
C TYR A 5 2.68 -1.34 5.79
N GLN A 6 3.24 -1.84 6.88
CA GLN A 6 2.49 -2.54 7.91
C GLN A 6 2.21 -1.55 9.04
N LEU A 7 0.95 -1.46 9.44
CA LEU A 7 0.45 -0.40 10.31
C LEU A 7 -0.29 -0.96 11.52
N ARG A 8 -0.14 -0.29 12.66
CA ARG A 8 -0.93 -0.52 13.88
C ARG A 8 -2.33 0.09 13.78
N ASP A 9 -2.46 1.30 13.24
CA ASP A 9 -3.73 2.01 12.97
C ASP A 9 -3.70 2.57 11.52
N ARG A 10 -4.89 2.75 10.91
CA ARG A 10 -5.06 3.25 9.55
C ARG A 10 -5.43 4.73 9.44
N LYS A 11 -5.77 5.41 10.54
CA LYS A 11 -6.25 6.80 10.53
C LYS A 11 -5.31 7.76 9.82
N ALA A 12 -4.00 7.69 10.12
CA ALA A 12 -3.01 8.58 9.51
C ALA A 12 -2.90 8.35 8.00
N VAL A 13 -2.89 7.09 7.56
CA VAL A 13 -2.77 6.75 6.13
C VAL A 13 -4.05 7.04 5.34
N ASP A 14 -5.22 7.02 5.99
CA ASP A 14 -6.49 7.42 5.38
C ASP A 14 -6.64 8.95 5.28
N ALA A 15 -6.12 9.69 6.26
CA ALA A 15 -6.23 11.15 6.30
C ALA A 15 -5.19 11.87 5.42
N VAL A 16 -4.03 11.25 5.18
CA VAL A 16 -2.94 11.90 4.43
C VAL A 16 -3.29 12.13 2.96
N ASP A 17 -2.95 13.30 2.44
CA ASP A 17 -3.04 13.59 1.01
C ASP A 17 -1.83 13.03 0.24
N TYR A 18 -1.92 13.03 -1.10
CA TYR A 18 -0.87 12.48 -1.94
C TYR A 18 0.48 13.20 -1.80
N GLN A 19 0.48 14.55 -1.71
CA GLN A 19 1.72 15.32 -1.67
C GLN A 19 2.49 15.07 -0.37
N THR A 20 1.75 14.97 0.73
CA THR A 20 2.26 14.67 2.07
C THR A 20 2.75 13.22 2.12
N GLN A 21 2.04 12.27 1.54
CA GLN A 21 2.53 10.89 1.42
C GLN A 21 3.85 10.83 0.63
N LEU A 22 3.95 11.55 -0.49
CA LEU A 22 5.13 11.54 -1.34
C LEU A 22 6.37 12.08 -0.61
N ARG A 23 6.22 13.23 0.08
CA ARG A 23 7.34 13.99 0.65
C ARG A 23 7.61 13.69 2.12
N ASN A 24 6.56 13.42 2.89
CA ASN A 24 6.57 13.47 4.36
C ASN A 24 6.02 12.21 5.04
N ALA A 25 5.78 11.10 4.33
CA ALA A 25 5.23 9.86 4.89
C ALA A 25 5.98 9.40 6.16
N ASN A 26 7.32 9.46 6.16
CA ASN A 26 8.14 9.04 7.31
C ASN A 26 7.90 9.88 8.57
N ARG A 27 7.36 11.09 8.43
CA ARG A 27 7.01 11.96 9.56
C ARG A 27 5.58 11.74 10.00
N VAL A 28 4.64 11.70 9.05
CA VAL A 28 3.20 11.70 9.35
C VAL A 28 2.65 10.31 9.69
N LEU A 29 3.30 9.24 9.24
CA LEU A 29 2.91 7.86 9.53
C LEU A 29 3.79 7.21 10.61
N LYS A 30 4.76 7.93 11.17
CA LYS A 30 5.84 7.37 11.99
C LYS A 30 5.33 6.52 13.16
N ASP A 31 4.30 7.00 13.85
CA ASP A 31 3.83 6.40 15.09
C ASP A 31 3.01 5.12 14.83
N ASP A 32 2.47 4.96 13.62
CA ASP A 32 1.65 3.82 13.22
C ASP A 32 2.42 2.78 12.39
N VAL A 33 3.53 3.15 11.74
CA VAL A 33 4.32 2.25 10.88
C VAL A 33 5.19 1.32 11.71
N LEU A 34 4.93 0.02 11.58
CA LEU A 34 5.72 -1.05 12.19
C LEU A 34 6.83 -1.52 11.26
N ALA A 35 6.49 -1.68 9.97
CA ALA A 35 7.43 -2.05 8.93
C ALA A 35 7.10 -1.36 7.61
N SER A 36 8.11 -1.16 6.76
CA SER A 36 7.90 -0.62 5.42
C SER A 36 8.85 -1.22 4.38
N LYS A 37 8.39 -1.28 3.12
CA LYS A 37 9.17 -1.72 1.98
C LYS A 37 8.87 -0.84 0.76
N SER A 38 9.91 -0.49 0.00
CA SER A 38 9.77 0.18 -1.29
C SER A 38 10.10 -0.78 -2.43
N LEU A 39 9.29 -0.76 -3.48
CA LEU A 39 9.39 -1.64 -4.64
C LEU A 39 9.39 -0.83 -5.94
N LEU A 40 10.32 -1.14 -6.83
CA LEU A 40 10.31 -0.61 -8.20
C LEU A 40 9.59 -1.62 -9.10
N VAL A 41 8.43 -1.23 -9.62
CA VAL A 41 7.68 -2.03 -10.60
C VAL A 41 7.93 -1.44 -11.98
N MET A 42 8.51 -2.24 -12.87
CA MET A 42 8.76 -1.84 -14.26
C MET A 42 7.47 -1.85 -15.06
N SER A 43 7.41 -1.04 -16.12
CA SER A 43 6.27 -1.05 -17.05
C SER A 43 6.06 -2.45 -17.63
N LYS A 44 4.81 -2.92 -17.64
CA LYS A 44 4.43 -4.29 -18.06
C LYS A 44 5.12 -5.42 -17.26
N GLY A 45 5.75 -5.10 -16.14
CA GLY A 45 6.38 -6.06 -15.24
C GLY A 45 5.56 -6.29 -13.98
N SER A 46 5.95 -7.30 -13.22
CA SER A 46 5.37 -7.65 -11.93
C SER A 46 6.47 -7.86 -10.89
N VAL A 47 6.16 -7.59 -9.63
CA VAL A 47 7.05 -7.84 -8.50
C VAL A 47 6.28 -8.57 -7.42
N ALA A 48 6.86 -9.63 -6.88
CA ALA A 48 6.35 -10.31 -5.70
C ALA A 48 7.02 -9.72 -4.45
N LEU A 49 6.22 -9.46 -3.41
CA LEU A 49 6.71 -9.10 -2.08
C LEU A 49 6.34 -10.23 -1.14
N ASN A 50 7.35 -10.86 -0.56
CA ASN A 50 7.19 -11.75 0.59
C ASN A 50 8.00 -11.16 1.74
N MET A 51 7.32 -10.85 2.84
CA MET A 51 7.95 -10.37 4.06
C MET A 51 7.13 -10.83 5.27
N PRO A 52 7.78 -11.08 6.42
CA PRO A 52 7.06 -11.36 7.66
C PRO A 52 6.10 -10.23 8.01
N MET A 53 4.92 -10.57 8.53
CA MET A 53 4.00 -9.61 9.11
C MET A 53 4.33 -9.42 10.58
N ASP A 54 4.50 -8.17 10.99
CA ASP A 54 4.67 -7.77 12.38
C ASP A 54 3.44 -8.20 13.19
N GLU A 55 3.67 -8.69 14.41
CA GLU A 55 2.61 -9.23 15.25
C GLU A 55 1.56 -8.16 15.60
N ASP A 56 2.00 -6.90 15.76
CA ASP A 56 1.15 -5.76 16.07
C ASP A 56 0.43 -5.20 14.83
N ALA A 57 0.77 -5.65 13.61
CA ALA A 57 0.16 -5.12 12.39
C ALA A 57 -1.30 -5.53 12.27
N GLN A 58 -2.16 -4.53 12.10
CA GLN A 58 -3.60 -4.68 11.86
C GLN A 58 -3.99 -4.32 10.43
N PHE A 59 -3.16 -3.52 9.75
CA PHE A 59 -3.40 -3.07 8.39
C PHE A 59 -2.14 -3.15 7.52
N VAL A 60 -2.35 -3.34 6.23
CA VAL A 60 -1.32 -3.19 5.20
C VAL A 60 -1.75 -2.10 4.22
N ALA A 61 -0.97 -1.03 4.14
CA ALA A 61 -1.19 0.03 3.18
C ALA A 61 -0.23 -0.10 2.00
N VAL A 62 -0.76 0.03 0.79
CA VAL A 62 0.00 0.02 -0.47
C VAL A 62 -0.23 1.35 -1.16
N ALA A 63 0.83 2.14 -1.33
CA ALA A 63 0.78 3.45 -1.95
C ALA A 63 1.63 3.49 -3.23
N GLY A 64 1.00 3.82 -4.35
CA GLY A 64 1.67 4.04 -5.62
C GLY A 64 2.16 5.49 -5.72
N LEU A 65 3.45 5.67 -5.98
CA LEU A 65 4.06 6.97 -6.24
C LEU A 65 4.05 7.21 -7.76
N PHE A 66 2.93 7.76 -8.24
CA PHE A 66 2.66 8.04 -9.64
C PHE A 66 3.02 9.48 -10.03
N ASN A 67 3.40 9.69 -11.29
CA ASN A 67 3.57 11.05 -11.81
C ASN A 67 2.23 11.80 -11.93
N ARG A 68 1.15 11.07 -12.24
CA ARG A 68 -0.22 11.58 -12.38
C ARG A 68 -1.17 10.67 -11.60
N PRO A 69 -1.27 10.83 -10.27
CA PRO A 69 -2.15 10.00 -9.45
C PRO A 69 -3.63 10.36 -9.63
N ASP A 70 -4.49 9.36 -9.55
CA ASP A 70 -5.94 9.56 -9.40
C ASP A 70 -6.27 9.97 -7.96
N GLN A 71 -6.19 11.28 -7.71
CA GLN A 71 -6.52 11.88 -6.41
C GLN A 71 -8.03 12.10 -6.22
N LYS A 72 -8.81 12.08 -7.30
CA LYS A 72 -10.26 12.32 -7.21
C LYS A 72 -10.95 11.16 -6.50
N ASP A 73 -10.59 9.94 -6.89
CA ASP A 73 -11.15 8.71 -6.33
C ASP A 73 -10.19 8.05 -5.31
N ASN A 74 -9.09 8.73 -4.96
CA ASN A 74 -8.05 8.26 -4.02
C ASN A 74 -7.46 6.88 -4.36
N ARG A 75 -7.48 6.51 -5.64
CA ARG A 75 -7.04 5.19 -6.10
C ARG A 75 -5.52 5.02 -6.13
N TRP A 76 -4.75 6.03 -5.75
CA TRP A 76 -3.30 5.93 -5.63
C TRP A 76 -2.86 5.12 -4.39
N ARG A 77 -3.78 4.80 -3.46
CA ARG A 77 -3.53 3.93 -2.31
C ARG A 77 -4.58 2.83 -2.15
N LEU A 78 -4.18 1.75 -1.49
CA LEU A 78 -5.05 0.71 -0.95
C LEU A 78 -4.70 0.49 0.52
N VAL A 79 -5.70 0.18 1.34
CA VAL A 79 -5.52 -0.21 2.74
C VAL A 79 -6.30 -1.50 2.95
N LEU A 80 -5.57 -2.56 3.27
CA LEU A 80 -6.10 -3.90 3.56
C LEU A 80 -6.08 -4.11 5.07
N THR A 81 -7.08 -4.77 5.61
CA THR A 81 -7.02 -5.28 6.98
C THR A 81 -6.17 -6.55 7.02
N ARG A 82 -5.76 -6.98 8.21
CA ARG A 82 -5.10 -8.27 8.39
C ARG A 82 -5.96 -9.43 7.90
N ASP A 83 -7.28 -9.37 8.09
CA ASP A 83 -8.22 -10.42 7.68
C ASP A 83 -8.40 -10.51 6.16
N ASP A 84 -8.04 -9.45 5.42
CA ASP A 84 -8.00 -9.47 3.96
C ASP A 84 -6.81 -10.28 3.38
N LEU A 85 -5.89 -10.75 4.23
CA LEU A 85 -4.67 -11.44 3.85
C LEU A 85 -4.73 -12.92 4.22
N ASP A 86 -4.42 -13.77 3.24
CA ASP A 86 -4.28 -15.21 3.43
C ASP A 86 -2.79 -15.55 3.69
N PRO A 87 -2.48 -16.41 4.66
CA PRO A 87 -1.10 -16.75 5.02
C PRO A 87 -0.35 -17.48 3.90
N ASP A 88 -1.06 -18.18 3.02
CA ASP A 88 -0.50 -19.04 1.97
C ASP A 88 -0.73 -18.47 0.56
N LYS A 89 -1.78 -17.66 0.38
CA LYS A 89 -2.18 -17.10 -0.92
C LYS A 89 -1.94 -15.59 -1.01
N PRO A 90 -1.08 -15.11 -1.92
CA PRO A 90 -0.82 -13.69 -2.06
C PRO A 90 -2.02 -12.94 -2.64
N ARG A 91 -2.25 -11.71 -2.15
CA ARG A 91 -3.13 -10.75 -2.82
C ARG A 91 -2.43 -10.15 -4.03
N THR A 92 -3.16 -10.05 -5.15
CA THR A 92 -2.65 -9.39 -6.36
C THR A 92 -3.19 -7.97 -6.44
N ILE A 93 -2.29 -7.02 -6.66
CA ILE A 93 -2.61 -5.61 -6.86
C ILE A 93 -2.18 -5.23 -8.27
N GLU A 94 -3.13 -4.73 -9.06
CA GLU A 94 -2.88 -4.20 -10.38
C GLU A 94 -2.50 -2.73 -10.29
N LEU A 95 -1.46 -2.36 -11.06
CA LEU A 95 -1.00 -0.98 -11.20
C LEU A 95 -1.40 -0.48 -12.59
N GLY A 96 -2.27 0.52 -12.62
CA GLY A 96 -2.63 1.24 -13.85
C GLY A 96 -1.96 2.61 -13.96
N ASP A 97 -2.45 3.42 -14.89
CA ASP A 97 -1.98 4.80 -15.08
C ASP A 97 -2.53 5.71 -13.97
N GLY A 98 -1.78 5.80 -12.87
CA GLY A 98 -2.12 6.67 -11.75
C GLY A 98 -2.96 6.03 -10.64
N TRP A 99 -3.26 4.73 -10.75
CA TRP A 99 -4.14 4.03 -9.81
C TRP A 99 -3.63 2.62 -9.45
N LEU A 100 -4.13 2.15 -8.31
CA LEU A 100 -4.03 0.78 -7.81
C LEU A 100 -5.42 0.16 -7.80
N SER A 101 -5.47 -1.15 -8.03
CA SER A 101 -6.70 -1.94 -7.89
C SER A 101 -6.37 -3.28 -7.24
N LEU A 102 -7.19 -3.67 -6.27
CA LEU A 102 -7.09 -4.99 -5.67
C LEU A 102 -7.83 -5.98 -6.56
N VAL A 103 -7.12 -6.99 -7.04
CA VAL A 103 -7.75 -8.05 -7.85
C VAL A 103 -8.61 -8.91 -6.92
N PRO A 104 -9.89 -9.17 -7.28
CA PRO A 104 -10.74 -10.08 -6.52
C PRO A 104 -10.16 -11.49 -6.48
N VAL A 105 -10.29 -12.16 -5.34
CA VAL A 105 -10.00 -13.59 -5.25
C VAL A 105 -11.15 -14.31 -5.96
N LYS A 106 -10.84 -15.15 -6.96
CA LYS A 106 -11.85 -16.03 -7.58
C LYS A 106 -12.15 -17.17 -6.61
N GLU A 107 -13.43 -17.43 -6.37
CA GLU A 107 -13.91 -18.63 -5.65
C GLU A 107 -13.55 -19.92 -6.39
#